data_AF-A0A1V8V1W8-F1
#
_entry.id   AF-A0A1V8V1W8-F1
#
_cell.length_a   1.000
_cell.length_b   1.000
_cell.length_c   1.000
_cell.angle_alpha   90.00
_cell.angle_beta   90.00
_cell.angle_gamma   90.00
#
_symmetry.space_group_name_H-M   'P 1'
#
loop_
_entity.id
_entity.type
_entity.pdbx_description
1 polymer ?
#
loop_
_entity_poly.entity_id
_entity_poly.type
_entity_poly.pdbx_seq_one_letter_code
_entity_poly.pdbx_strand_id
1 'polypeptide(L)'
;MTDGQDTRGPSRSRSSPELDATEIGGQYVDTTSGLSFLARARKRLIGFRGLDTESQNPALQPLTTAGDKPMVTSNDLPVLPDNYEAPELLDLYFDVCIATHKPLHRPTVDRWYAMAQSQNGGGNVSQVLGHAKASVLLCIFAVANFHRQKARGATDDVTAFTISDAYVQQSAKLTETETGAPHLESAQARLIQVLYLLMTSRVNQAWYIFGNLLQILSAMGMHRRDRKRSIVDSRADYIHKQCRKRVFWCAYILDKYLGVVLGRPRHFHDDDIDQDYPDCVNDDDMTPTGRTTESNNEDCLLDGFVCNAKLSRIVGKISRELYSIKSMPERNRIVATQRLTRELDEW
;
A
#
# COMPACT_ATOMS: atom_id res chain seq x y z
N MET A 1 -38.82 -55.64 -19.45
CA MET A 1 -37.40 -55.39 -19.19
C MET A 1 -37.08 -54.03 -19.78
N THR A 2 -37.07 -53.02 -18.91
CA THR A 2 -36.87 -51.61 -19.24
C THR A 2 -35.39 -51.28 -19.16
N ASP A 3 -34.76 -50.97 -20.30
CA ASP A 3 -33.38 -50.52 -20.39
C ASP A 3 -33.28 -49.06 -19.92
N GLY A 4 -32.53 -48.85 -18.85
CA GLY A 4 -32.30 -47.55 -18.23
C GLY A 4 -31.25 -46.74 -18.99
N GLN A 5 -31.66 -45.59 -19.52
CA GLN A 5 -30.75 -44.55 -20.00
C GLN A 5 -30.07 -43.88 -18.81
N ASP A 6 -28.78 -44.14 -18.65
CA ASP A 6 -27.90 -43.46 -17.70
C ASP A 6 -27.64 -42.01 -18.17
N THR A 7 -28.50 -41.09 -17.75
CA THR A 7 -28.31 -39.66 -17.94
C THR A 7 -27.24 -39.17 -16.95
N ARG A 8 -25.98 -39.09 -17.42
CA ARG A 8 -24.92 -38.38 -16.69
C ARG A 8 -25.32 -36.91 -16.57
N GLY A 9 -25.82 -36.52 -15.39
CA GLY A 9 -26.08 -35.12 -15.04
C GLY A 9 -24.80 -34.27 -15.17
N PRO A 10 -24.96 -32.93 -15.33
CA PRO A 10 -23.81 -32.04 -15.50
C PRO A 10 -22.88 -32.15 -14.30
N SER A 11 -21.57 -32.20 -14.56
CA SER A 11 -20.56 -32.23 -13.51
C SER A 11 -20.78 -31.02 -12.59
N ARG A 12 -21.01 -31.30 -11.31
CA ARG A 12 -21.11 -30.25 -10.29
C ARG A 12 -19.75 -29.57 -10.21
N SER A 13 -19.60 -28.43 -10.89
CA SER A 13 -18.45 -27.56 -10.70
C SER A 13 -18.36 -27.25 -9.21
N ARG A 14 -17.19 -27.42 -8.61
CA ARG A 14 -16.92 -27.07 -7.20
C ARG A 14 -16.96 -25.57 -6.92
N SER A 15 -17.33 -24.77 -7.91
CA SER A 15 -17.63 -23.35 -7.78
C SER A 15 -18.86 -23.15 -6.90
N SER A 16 -18.84 -22.13 -6.03
CA SER A 16 -20.06 -21.61 -5.41
C SER A 16 -21.13 -21.43 -6.50
N PRO A 17 -22.41 -21.81 -6.27
CA PRO A 17 -23.47 -21.74 -7.28
C PRO A 17 -23.79 -20.31 -7.77
N GLU A 18 -23.18 -19.30 -7.16
CA GLU A 18 -23.21 -17.90 -7.58
C GLU A 18 -21.83 -17.57 -8.20
N LEU A 19 -21.75 -17.67 -9.52
CA LEU A 19 -20.57 -17.42 -10.36
C LEU A 19 -20.53 -15.98 -10.92
N ASP A 20 -21.44 -15.12 -10.48
CA ASP A 20 -21.51 -13.74 -10.97
C ASP A 20 -20.63 -12.83 -10.11
N ALA A 21 -20.01 -11.85 -10.76
CA ALA A 21 -19.28 -10.78 -10.07
C ALA A 21 -20.21 -10.09 -9.06
N THR A 22 -19.65 -9.75 -7.90
CA THR A 22 -20.43 -9.08 -6.86
C THR A 22 -20.31 -7.58 -7.04
N GLU A 23 -21.42 -6.87 -6.88
CA GLU A 23 -21.41 -5.41 -6.78
C GLU A 23 -21.44 -5.02 -5.29
N ILE A 24 -20.44 -4.25 -4.85
CA ILE A 24 -20.36 -3.73 -3.48
C ILE A 24 -20.34 -2.21 -3.57
N GLY A 25 -21.39 -1.55 -3.07
CA GLY A 25 -21.48 -0.09 -3.05
C GLY A 25 -21.41 0.57 -4.44
N GLY A 26 -21.98 -0.06 -5.47
CA GLY A 26 -21.93 0.46 -6.85
C GLY A 26 -20.68 0.06 -7.64
N GLN A 27 -19.76 -0.71 -7.04
CA GLN A 27 -18.46 -1.04 -7.64
C GLN A 27 -18.34 -2.53 -7.94
N TYR A 28 -17.74 -2.83 -9.09
CA TYR A 28 -17.43 -4.19 -9.53
C TYR A 28 -16.37 -4.83 -8.62
N VAL A 29 -16.65 -6.05 -8.17
CA VAL A 29 -15.72 -6.92 -7.46
C VAL A 29 -15.72 -8.29 -8.13
N ASP A 30 -14.54 -8.72 -8.60
CA ASP A 30 -14.40 -9.99 -9.31
C ASP A 30 -14.75 -11.19 -8.40
N THR A 31 -15.19 -12.30 -9.01
CA THR A 31 -15.61 -13.49 -8.27
C THR A 31 -14.48 -14.17 -7.50
N THR A 32 -13.24 -13.97 -7.94
CA THR A 32 -12.03 -14.51 -7.30
C THR A 32 -11.58 -13.70 -6.08
N SER A 33 -12.15 -12.50 -5.87
CA SER A 33 -11.88 -11.68 -4.70
C SER A 33 -12.51 -12.26 -3.42
N GLY A 34 -11.76 -12.22 -2.32
CA GLY A 34 -12.27 -12.52 -0.99
C GLY A 34 -13.43 -11.60 -0.55
N LEU A 35 -13.49 -10.37 -1.05
CA LEU A 35 -14.60 -9.44 -0.78
C LEU A 35 -15.91 -9.94 -1.37
N SER A 36 -15.87 -10.55 -2.57
CA SER A 36 -17.05 -11.18 -3.17
C SER A 36 -17.59 -12.32 -2.30
N PHE A 37 -16.70 -13.11 -1.69
CA PHE A 37 -17.09 -14.13 -0.72
C PHE A 37 -17.72 -13.51 0.55
N LEU A 38 -17.06 -12.51 1.14
CA LEU A 38 -17.54 -11.86 2.36
C LEU A 38 -18.88 -11.14 2.15
N ALA A 39 -19.07 -10.48 1.02
CA ALA A 39 -20.34 -9.82 0.68
C ALA A 39 -21.48 -10.84 0.54
N ARG A 40 -21.24 -11.99 -0.12
CA ARG A 40 -22.21 -13.09 -0.18
C ARG A 40 -22.49 -13.68 1.20
N ALA A 41 -21.45 -13.91 2.00
CA ALA A 41 -21.59 -14.41 3.37
C ALA A 41 -22.39 -13.42 4.23
N ARG A 42 -22.09 -12.12 4.15
CA ARG A 42 -22.84 -11.03 4.79
C ARG A 42 -24.29 -11.03 4.33
N LYS A 43 -24.58 -11.12 3.04
CA LYS A 43 -25.96 -11.16 2.51
C LYS A 43 -26.74 -12.37 3.04
N ARG A 44 -26.09 -13.54 3.15
CA ARG A 44 -26.71 -14.76 3.69
C ARG A 44 -26.92 -14.71 5.21
N LEU A 45 -25.97 -14.12 5.95
CA LEU A 45 -26.04 -13.98 7.41
C LEU A 45 -26.96 -12.83 7.85
N ILE A 46 -26.99 -11.73 7.09
CA ILE A 46 -27.77 -10.51 7.36
C ILE A 46 -29.12 -10.51 6.62
N GLY A 47 -29.56 -11.65 6.07
CA GLY A 47 -30.95 -11.87 5.70
C GLY A 47 -31.99 -11.64 6.82
N PHE A 48 -31.58 -11.10 7.99
CA PHE A 48 -32.43 -10.86 9.16
C PHE A 48 -32.37 -9.46 9.82
N ARG A 49 -31.42 -8.55 9.55
CA ARG A 49 -31.48 -7.16 10.11
C ARG A 49 -30.72 -6.13 9.29
N GLY A 50 -31.44 -5.19 8.66
CA GLY A 50 -30.87 -3.98 8.11
C GLY A 50 -30.42 -3.04 9.23
N LEU A 51 -29.11 -2.81 9.31
CA LEU A 51 -28.48 -1.80 10.17
C LEU A 51 -27.49 -1.01 9.31
N ASP A 52 -27.99 -0.40 8.23
CA ASP A 52 -27.23 0.66 7.58
C ASP A 52 -27.75 1.97 8.15
N THR A 53 -26.92 2.65 8.95
CA THR A 53 -27.20 4.00 9.44
C THR A 53 -27.11 4.95 8.24
N GLU A 54 -28.03 5.92 8.10
CA GLU A 54 -28.06 6.84 6.94
C GLU A 54 -26.73 7.56 6.68
N SER A 55 -25.89 7.76 7.72
CA SER A 55 -24.57 8.38 7.66
C SER A 55 -23.48 7.54 6.96
N GLN A 56 -23.76 6.28 6.63
CA GLN A 56 -22.85 5.38 5.92
C GLN A 56 -23.33 5.02 4.51
N ASN A 57 -24.35 5.70 4.00
CA ASN A 57 -24.86 5.42 2.66
C ASN A 57 -23.79 5.75 1.59
N PRO A 58 -23.26 4.74 0.86
CA PRO A 58 -22.23 4.98 -0.16
C PRO A 58 -22.68 5.94 -1.27
N ALA A 59 -23.99 6.04 -1.53
CA ALA A 59 -24.54 6.93 -2.55
C ALA A 59 -24.42 8.43 -2.22
N LEU A 60 -24.20 8.78 -0.94
CA LEU A 60 -24.01 10.16 -0.50
C LEU A 60 -22.52 10.53 -0.33
N GLN A 61 -21.62 9.56 -0.49
CA GLN A 61 -20.18 9.77 -0.38
C GLN A 61 -19.58 10.17 -1.75
N PRO A 62 -18.46 10.93 -1.76
CA PRO A 62 -17.71 11.18 -2.97
C PRO A 62 -17.32 9.89 -3.70
N LEU A 63 -17.25 9.92 -5.03
CA LEU A 63 -16.88 8.78 -5.88
C LEU A 63 -15.62 8.05 -5.38
N THR A 64 -14.61 8.82 -4.97
CA THR A 64 -13.32 8.28 -4.56
C THR A 64 -13.33 7.63 -3.18
N THR A 65 -14.36 7.83 -2.38
CA THR A 65 -14.49 7.30 -1.01
C THR A 65 -15.78 6.51 -0.81
N ALA A 66 -16.56 6.24 -1.86
CA ALA A 66 -17.84 5.59 -1.76
C ALA A 66 -17.69 4.15 -1.24
N GLY A 67 -18.32 3.86 -0.10
CA GLY A 67 -18.23 2.60 0.63
C GLY A 67 -17.11 2.56 1.67
N ASP A 68 -16.27 3.59 1.75
CA ASP A 68 -15.24 3.69 2.78
C ASP A 68 -15.80 4.26 4.08
N LYS A 69 -15.09 3.97 5.16
CA LYS A 69 -15.31 4.61 6.44
C LYS A 69 -14.98 6.11 6.36
N PRO A 70 -15.91 7.01 6.74
CA PRO A 70 -15.63 8.44 6.76
C PRO A 70 -14.40 8.78 7.62
N MET A 71 -13.68 9.83 7.23
CA MET A 71 -12.66 10.41 8.10
C MET A 71 -13.31 11.25 9.19
N VAL A 72 -12.74 11.22 10.40
CA VAL A 72 -13.10 12.15 11.46
C VAL A 72 -12.63 13.53 11.05
N THR A 73 -13.55 14.48 10.98
CA THR A 73 -13.25 15.87 10.63
C THR A 73 -12.81 16.64 11.88
N SER A 74 -11.64 17.29 11.79
CA SER A 74 -11.21 18.31 12.73
C SER A 74 -11.08 19.65 12.00
N ASN A 75 -11.55 20.73 12.63
CA ASN A 75 -11.37 22.09 12.10
C ASN A 75 -9.97 22.63 12.38
N ASP A 76 -9.25 22.05 13.34
CA ASP A 76 -7.94 22.50 13.75
C ASP A 76 -6.84 21.86 12.90
N LEU A 77 -5.85 22.67 12.52
CA LEU A 77 -4.66 22.17 11.84
C LEU A 77 -3.86 21.29 12.81
N PRO A 78 -3.38 20.11 12.37
CA PRO A 78 -2.58 19.26 13.22
C PRO A 78 -1.23 19.93 13.53
N VAL A 79 -0.90 20.02 14.82
CA VAL A 79 0.39 20.54 15.30
C VAL A 79 1.39 19.39 15.30
N LEU A 80 2.62 19.63 14.81
CA LEU A 80 3.68 18.62 14.86
C LEU A 80 3.98 18.23 16.31
N PRO A 81 4.32 16.96 16.58
CA PRO A 81 4.71 16.53 17.92
C PRO A 81 5.96 17.27 18.37
N ASP A 82 6.08 17.49 19.68
CA ASP A 82 7.24 18.15 20.27
C ASP A 82 8.49 17.25 20.25
N ASN A 83 9.62 17.79 20.70
CA ASN A 83 10.91 17.08 20.67
C ASN A 83 10.97 15.87 21.63
N TYR A 84 9.95 15.66 22.47
CA TYR A 84 9.83 14.50 23.35
C TYR A 84 8.96 13.42 22.70
N GLU A 85 7.81 13.81 22.14
CA GLU A 85 6.85 12.89 21.52
C GLU A 85 7.28 12.44 20.12
N ALA A 86 7.93 13.31 19.33
CA ALA A 86 8.29 12.98 17.96
C ALA A 86 9.27 11.79 17.84
N PRO A 87 10.35 11.68 18.64
CA PRO A 87 11.23 10.52 18.60
C PRO A 87 10.47 9.21 18.83
N GLU A 88 9.59 9.15 19.84
CA GLU A 88 8.79 7.95 20.13
C GLU A 88 7.88 7.55 18.96
N LEU A 89 7.26 8.53 18.29
CA LEU A 89 6.40 8.28 17.14
C LEU A 89 7.19 7.87 15.89
N LEU A 90 8.39 8.44 15.69
CA LEU A 90 9.27 8.07 14.60
C LEU A 90 9.79 6.65 14.77
N ASP A 91 10.22 6.28 15.98
CA ASP A 91 10.64 4.91 16.32
C ASP A 91 9.49 3.92 16.07
N LEU A 92 8.29 4.22 16.60
CA LEU A 92 7.11 3.39 16.37
C LEU A 92 6.81 3.19 14.89
N TYR A 93 6.92 4.23 14.07
CA TYR A 93 6.71 4.12 12.62
C TYR A 93 7.73 3.21 11.95
N PHE A 94 9.01 3.45 12.19
CA PHE A 94 10.09 2.77 11.48
C PHE A 94 10.28 1.34 11.95
N ASP A 95 10.01 1.05 13.22
CA ASP A 95 10.24 -0.27 13.82
C ASP A 95 9.02 -1.18 13.69
N VAL A 96 7.81 -0.64 13.83
CA VAL A 96 6.59 -1.45 13.99
C VAL A 96 5.58 -1.22 12.86
N CYS A 97 5.20 0.03 12.58
CA CYS A 97 4.00 0.29 11.80
C CYS A 97 4.07 -0.20 10.35
N ILE A 98 5.25 -0.11 9.72
CA ILE A 98 5.42 -0.47 8.31
C ILE A 98 6.59 -1.43 8.11
N ALA A 99 6.65 -2.47 8.95
CA ALA A 99 7.72 -3.48 8.91
C ALA A 99 7.93 -4.11 7.53
N THR A 100 6.85 -4.31 6.75
CA THR A 100 6.88 -5.00 5.45
C THR A 100 6.93 -4.09 4.22
N HIS A 101 6.89 -2.76 4.41
CA HIS A 101 7.02 -1.78 3.32
C HIS A 101 7.94 -0.65 3.80
N LYS A 102 9.17 -0.59 3.31
CA LYS A 102 10.21 0.32 3.82
C LYS A 102 10.55 1.42 2.80
N PRO A 103 9.65 2.37 2.46
CA PRO A 103 9.90 3.35 1.39
C PRO A 103 10.84 4.50 1.77
N LEU A 104 11.13 4.68 3.06
CA LEU A 104 11.88 5.81 3.60
C LEU A 104 13.28 5.41 4.06
N HIS A 105 14.08 6.41 4.38
CA HIS A 105 15.37 6.31 5.05
C HIS A 105 15.32 7.13 6.35
N ARG A 106 15.46 6.48 7.50
CA ARG A 106 15.23 7.09 8.83
C ARG A 106 16.05 8.38 9.07
N PRO A 107 17.39 8.39 8.92
CA PRO A 107 18.18 9.61 9.11
C PRO A 107 17.81 10.77 8.17
N THR A 108 17.20 10.49 7.02
CA THR A 108 16.72 11.55 6.12
C THR A 108 15.46 12.20 6.67
N VAL A 109 14.54 11.42 7.23
CA VAL A 109 13.32 11.93 7.88
C VAL A 109 13.65 12.71 9.15
N ASP A 110 14.57 12.22 9.98
CA ASP A 110 14.97 12.91 11.20
C ASP A 110 15.51 14.32 10.90
N ARG A 111 16.30 14.46 9.83
CA ARG A 111 16.76 15.77 9.34
C ARG A 111 15.61 16.67 8.92
N TRP A 112 14.59 16.14 8.22
CA TRP A 112 13.42 16.93 7.85
C TRP A 112 12.63 17.41 9.08
N TYR A 113 12.46 16.54 10.08
CA TYR A 113 11.81 16.92 11.33
C TYR A 113 12.62 18.00 12.07
N ALA A 114 13.93 17.83 12.21
CA ALA A 114 14.79 18.84 12.83
C ALA A 114 14.75 20.20 12.11
N MET A 115 14.71 20.19 10.77
CA MET A 115 14.53 21.41 9.97
C MET A 115 13.19 22.09 10.26
N ALA A 116 12.11 21.31 10.32
CA ALA A 116 10.78 21.84 10.64
C ALA A 116 10.71 22.48 12.03
N GLN A 117 11.39 21.90 13.02
CA GLN A 117 11.44 22.41 14.40
C GLN A 117 12.33 23.65 14.57
N SER A 118 13.39 23.79 13.75
CA SER A 118 14.34 24.90 13.86
C SER A 118 13.74 26.29 13.60
N GLN A 119 12.59 26.35 12.94
CA GLN A 119 11.81 27.58 12.81
C GLN A 119 10.86 27.72 14.01
N ASN A 120 11.36 28.31 15.10
CA ASN A 120 10.61 28.61 16.32
C ASN A 120 9.22 29.24 16.01
N GLY A 121 8.15 28.43 16.14
CA GLY A 121 6.84 28.89 16.62
C GLY A 121 5.86 29.55 15.65
N GLY A 122 5.94 29.37 14.33
CA GLY A 122 4.86 29.87 13.46
C GLY A 122 4.91 29.57 11.96
N GLY A 123 6.02 29.04 11.43
CA GLY A 123 6.09 28.65 10.02
C GLY A 123 5.28 27.38 9.74
N ASN A 124 4.48 27.39 8.67
CA ASN A 124 3.82 26.17 8.22
C ASN A 124 4.89 25.17 7.76
N VAL A 125 4.85 23.91 8.24
CA VAL A 125 5.82 22.86 7.89
C VAL A 125 6.06 22.75 6.37
N SER A 126 5.03 23.01 5.56
CA SER A 126 5.13 22.99 4.10
C SER A 126 5.92 24.15 3.50
N GLN A 127 6.04 25.28 4.19
CA GLN A 127 6.88 26.41 3.77
C GLN A 127 8.37 26.09 3.95
N VAL A 128 8.73 25.32 4.97
CA VAL A 128 10.11 24.95 5.27
C VAL A 128 10.56 23.77 4.42
N LEU A 129 9.74 22.72 4.34
CA LEU A 129 10.12 21.45 3.69
C LEU A 129 9.63 21.34 2.25
N GLY A 130 8.67 22.16 1.83
CA GLY A 130 7.87 21.91 0.64
C GLY A 130 6.75 20.91 0.91
N HIS A 131 5.78 20.87 0.00
CA HIS A 131 4.54 20.10 0.18
C HIS A 131 4.78 18.60 0.34
N ALA A 132 5.62 18.00 -0.51
CA ALA A 132 5.84 16.56 -0.52
C ALA A 132 6.49 16.04 0.78
N LYS A 133 7.58 16.68 1.22
CA LYS A 133 8.31 16.29 2.43
C LYS A 133 7.47 16.52 3.69
N ALA A 134 6.77 17.65 3.74
CA ALA A 134 5.81 17.90 4.81
C ALA A 134 4.70 16.85 4.84
N SER A 135 4.14 16.49 3.68
CA SER A 135 3.12 15.44 3.56
C SER A 135 3.64 14.07 4.04
N VAL A 136 4.87 13.68 3.68
CA VAL A 136 5.52 12.47 4.19
C VAL A 136 5.58 12.50 5.72
N LEU A 137 6.08 13.59 6.30
CA LEU A 137 6.24 13.72 7.75
C LEU A 137 4.88 13.65 8.49
N LEU A 138 3.85 14.33 7.98
CA LEU A 138 2.50 14.27 8.55
C LEU A 138 1.93 12.84 8.46
N CYS A 139 2.13 12.15 7.35
CA CYS A 139 1.68 10.76 7.19
C CYS A 139 2.39 9.78 8.11
N ILE A 140 3.69 9.99 8.40
CA ILE A 140 4.43 9.21 9.40
C ILE A 140 3.77 9.36 10.77
N PHE A 141 3.51 10.60 11.19
CA PHE A 141 2.85 10.86 12.46
C PHE A 141 1.40 10.37 12.50
N ALA A 142 0.69 10.38 11.38
CA ALA A 142 -0.64 9.79 11.29
C ALA A 142 -0.63 8.29 11.57
N VAL A 143 0.23 7.55 10.87
CA VAL A 143 0.39 6.10 11.01
C VAL A 143 0.82 5.75 12.44
N ALA A 144 1.85 6.40 12.95
CA ALA A 144 2.34 6.17 14.31
C ALA A 144 1.26 6.46 15.36
N ASN A 145 0.53 7.57 15.24
CA ASN A 145 -0.55 7.91 16.16
C ASN A 145 -1.68 6.88 16.13
N PHE A 146 -2.10 6.45 14.94
CA PHE A 146 -3.14 5.42 14.81
C PHE A 146 -2.74 4.12 15.52
N HIS A 147 -1.51 3.64 15.27
CA HIS A 147 -0.99 2.45 15.93
C HIS A 147 -0.88 2.63 17.45
N ARG A 148 -0.41 3.78 17.92
CA ARG A 148 -0.32 4.10 19.35
C ARG A 148 -1.69 4.08 20.03
N GLN A 149 -2.72 4.67 19.43
CA GLN A 149 -4.07 4.66 19.98
C GLN A 149 -4.64 3.24 20.02
N LYS A 150 -4.41 2.45 18.97
CA LYS A 150 -4.82 1.04 18.96
C LYS A 150 -4.08 0.20 20.01
N ALA A 151 -2.78 0.41 20.19
CA ALA A 151 -2.02 -0.25 21.26
C ALA A 151 -2.50 0.12 22.66
N ARG A 152 -3.00 1.35 22.86
CA ARG A 152 -3.63 1.81 24.10
C ARG A 152 -5.07 1.32 24.30
N GLY A 153 -5.62 0.54 23.36
CA GLY A 153 -6.95 -0.04 23.48
C GLY A 153 -8.09 0.86 23.01
N ALA A 154 -7.84 1.85 22.14
CA ALA A 154 -8.91 2.67 21.56
C ALA A 154 -9.91 1.82 20.74
N THR A 155 -11.13 1.69 21.29
CA THR A 155 -12.21 0.91 20.69
C THR A 155 -13.14 1.75 19.83
N ASP A 156 -13.35 3.02 20.18
CA ASP A 156 -14.18 3.95 19.40
C ASP A 156 -13.38 4.67 18.31
N ASP A 157 -14.11 5.11 17.29
CA ASP A 157 -13.52 5.73 16.10
C ASP A 157 -12.94 7.12 16.38
N VAL A 158 -13.58 7.90 17.24
CA VAL A 158 -13.14 9.27 17.53
C VAL A 158 -11.76 9.22 18.19
N THR A 159 -11.61 8.43 19.25
CA THR A 159 -10.32 8.27 19.94
C THR A 159 -9.26 7.66 19.04
N ALA A 160 -9.62 6.67 18.23
CA ALA A 160 -8.66 5.99 17.35
C ALA A 160 -8.18 6.87 16.19
N PHE A 161 -9.04 7.72 15.63
CA PHE A 161 -8.77 8.37 14.35
C PHE A 161 -8.53 9.88 14.43
N THR A 162 -9.11 10.62 15.37
CA THR A 162 -9.12 12.11 15.34
C THR A 162 -7.76 12.74 14.98
N ILE A 163 -6.68 12.34 15.67
CA ILE A 163 -5.34 12.88 15.43
C ILE A 163 -4.78 12.40 14.08
N SER A 164 -4.89 11.10 13.79
CA SER A 164 -4.31 10.52 12.59
C SER A 164 -5.02 10.97 11.30
N ASP A 165 -6.34 11.10 11.34
CA ASP A 165 -7.15 11.62 10.25
C ASP A 165 -6.85 13.10 9.99
N ALA A 166 -6.65 13.92 11.03
CA ALA A 166 -6.24 15.32 10.87
C ALA A 166 -4.90 15.45 10.13
N TYR A 167 -3.90 14.64 10.51
CA TYR A 167 -2.61 14.59 9.80
C TYR A 167 -2.75 14.17 8.33
N VAL A 168 -3.54 13.13 8.04
CA VAL A 168 -3.74 12.64 6.66
C VAL A 168 -4.56 13.62 5.82
N GLN A 169 -5.56 14.28 6.39
CA GLN A 169 -6.32 15.34 5.69
C GLN A 169 -5.41 16.51 5.31
N GLN A 170 -4.53 16.94 6.22
CA GLN A 170 -3.57 17.99 5.91
C GLN A 170 -2.55 17.54 4.86
N SER A 171 -2.06 16.31 4.97
CA SER A 171 -1.19 15.69 3.97
C SER A 171 -1.85 15.65 2.58
N ALA A 172 -3.13 15.27 2.49
CA ALA A 172 -3.89 15.23 1.25
C ALA A 172 -3.95 16.62 0.58
N LYS A 173 -4.31 17.66 1.34
CA LYS A 173 -4.31 19.05 0.87
C LYS A 173 -2.95 19.49 0.30
N LEU A 174 -1.86 19.14 0.98
CA LEU A 174 -0.51 19.46 0.51
C LEU A 174 -0.19 18.75 -0.81
N THR A 175 -0.54 17.47 -0.94
CA THR A 175 -0.31 16.71 -2.17
C THR A 175 -1.18 17.17 -3.34
N GLU A 176 -2.42 17.62 -3.09
CA GLU A 176 -3.32 18.16 -4.12
C GLU A 176 -2.87 19.53 -4.64
N THR A 177 -2.21 20.31 -3.79
CA THR A 177 -1.69 21.66 -4.12
C THR A 177 -0.21 21.65 -4.48
N GLU A 178 0.41 20.48 -4.58
CA GLU A 178 1.79 20.31 -5.03
C GLU A 178 1.94 20.79 -6.49
N THR A 179 3.00 21.53 -6.79
CA THR A 179 3.26 22.09 -8.13
C THR A 179 4.61 21.62 -8.66
N GLY A 180 4.75 21.61 -9.99
CA GLY A 180 6.00 21.25 -10.66
C GLY A 180 6.09 19.77 -11.06
N ALA A 181 7.33 19.34 -11.35
CA ALA A 181 7.61 17.98 -11.81
C ALA A 181 7.62 16.97 -10.63
N PRO A 182 7.16 15.72 -10.84
CA PRO A 182 7.16 14.72 -9.79
C PRO A 182 8.58 14.36 -9.33
N HIS A 183 8.76 14.21 -8.03
CA HIS A 183 10.01 13.76 -7.42
C HIS A 183 9.77 12.62 -6.42
N LEU A 184 10.83 12.09 -5.83
CA LEU A 184 10.78 10.89 -4.97
C LEU A 184 9.79 11.07 -3.81
N GLU A 185 9.83 12.21 -3.15
CA GLU A 185 8.99 12.51 -2.00
C GLU A 185 7.51 12.65 -2.39
N SER A 186 7.19 13.11 -3.60
CA SER A 186 5.81 13.13 -4.12
C SER A 186 5.23 11.70 -4.17
N ALA A 187 6.06 10.72 -4.55
CA ALA A 187 5.70 9.31 -4.54
C ALA A 187 5.65 8.71 -3.13
N GLN A 188 6.61 9.04 -2.26
CA GLN A 188 6.63 8.59 -0.86
C GLN A 188 5.37 9.07 -0.11
N ALA A 189 4.99 10.32 -0.27
CA ALA A 189 3.79 10.91 0.34
C ALA A 189 2.54 10.08 0.00
N ARG A 190 2.28 9.88 -1.29
CA ARG A 190 1.10 9.13 -1.76
C ARG A 190 1.16 7.65 -1.38
N LEU A 191 2.33 7.04 -1.39
CA LEU A 191 2.50 5.66 -0.93
C LEU A 191 2.12 5.50 0.54
N ILE A 192 2.55 6.40 1.42
CA ILE A 192 2.23 6.32 2.86
C ILE A 192 0.76 6.68 3.12
N GLN A 193 0.18 7.63 2.36
CA GLN A 193 -1.27 7.86 2.36
C GLN A 193 -2.04 6.58 2.02
N VAL A 194 -1.64 5.86 0.97
CA VAL A 194 -2.26 4.58 0.60
C VAL A 194 -2.14 3.58 1.74
N LEU A 195 -0.96 3.41 2.34
CA LEU A 195 -0.76 2.49 3.46
C LEU A 195 -1.65 2.83 4.66
N TYR A 196 -1.75 4.11 5.01
CA TYR A 196 -2.65 4.60 6.06
C TYR A 196 -4.12 4.29 5.76
N LEU A 197 -4.56 4.56 4.54
CA LEU A 197 -5.95 4.30 4.15
C LEU A 197 -6.28 2.81 4.16
N LEU A 198 -5.34 1.94 3.76
CA LEU A 198 -5.52 0.49 3.84
C LEU A 198 -5.62 -0.01 5.28
N MET A 199 -4.75 0.45 6.20
CA MET A 199 -4.82 0.03 7.61
C MET A 199 -6.06 0.57 8.35
N THR A 200 -6.68 1.63 7.84
CA THR A 200 -7.91 2.22 8.39
C THR A 200 -9.19 1.80 7.65
N SER A 201 -9.11 0.78 6.78
CA SER A 201 -10.24 0.21 6.03
C SER A 201 -10.92 1.19 5.06
N ARG A 202 -10.14 2.07 4.42
CA ARG A 202 -10.58 3.06 3.41
C ARG A 202 -10.01 2.70 2.04
N VAL A 203 -10.38 1.52 1.57
CA VAL A 203 -9.69 0.85 0.46
C VAL A 203 -10.02 1.52 -0.89
N ASN A 204 -11.20 2.12 -1.05
CA ASN A 204 -11.54 2.81 -2.29
C ASN A 204 -10.69 4.06 -2.47
N GLN A 205 -10.61 4.90 -1.43
CA GLN A 205 -9.76 6.09 -1.42
C GLN A 205 -8.30 5.70 -1.64
N ALA A 206 -7.83 4.64 -0.96
CA ALA A 206 -6.49 4.11 -1.16
C ALA A 206 -6.24 3.74 -2.63
N TRP A 207 -7.19 3.08 -3.30
CA TRP A 207 -7.05 2.68 -4.70
C TRP A 207 -6.94 3.88 -5.66
N TYR A 208 -7.74 4.93 -5.46
CA TYR A 208 -7.65 6.13 -6.29
C TYR A 208 -6.34 6.89 -6.09
N ILE A 209 -5.87 7.04 -4.83
CA ILE A 209 -4.55 7.64 -4.56
C ILE A 209 -3.42 6.77 -5.12
N PHE A 210 -3.57 5.44 -5.05
CA PHE A 210 -2.62 4.51 -5.66
C PHE A 210 -2.54 4.68 -7.18
N GLY A 211 -3.66 4.94 -7.86
CA GLY A 211 -3.67 5.34 -9.26
C GLY A 211 -2.77 6.54 -9.57
N ASN A 212 -2.84 7.60 -8.74
CA ASN A 212 -1.97 8.77 -8.87
C ASN A 212 -0.49 8.42 -8.63
N LEU A 213 -0.21 7.58 -7.62
CA LEU A 213 1.14 7.09 -7.34
C LEU A 213 1.73 6.36 -8.56
N LEU A 214 0.96 5.46 -9.19
CA LEU A 214 1.41 4.70 -10.36
C LEU A 214 1.84 5.62 -11.52
N GLN A 215 1.10 6.71 -11.75
CA GLN A 215 1.46 7.71 -12.77
C GLN A 215 2.77 8.42 -12.43
N ILE A 216 2.96 8.80 -11.15
CA ILE A 216 4.21 9.42 -10.68
C ILE A 216 5.41 8.48 -10.86
N LEU A 217 5.29 7.21 -10.46
CA LEU A 217 6.35 6.21 -10.59
C LEU A 217 6.74 5.98 -12.05
N SER A 218 5.74 5.97 -12.94
CA SER A 218 5.92 5.80 -14.39
C SER A 218 6.61 7.02 -15.00
N ALA A 219 6.13 8.23 -14.69
CA ALA A 219 6.73 9.49 -15.14
C ALA A 219 8.20 9.64 -14.67
N MET A 220 8.52 9.16 -13.47
CA MET A 220 9.89 9.15 -12.94
C MET A 220 10.75 7.98 -13.44
N GLY A 221 10.19 7.05 -14.22
CA GLY A 221 10.88 5.86 -14.72
C GLY A 221 11.38 4.91 -13.63
N MET A 222 10.70 4.83 -12.48
CA MET A 222 11.18 4.05 -11.32
C MET A 222 11.12 2.54 -11.50
N HIS A 223 10.36 2.06 -12.49
CA HIS A 223 10.29 0.66 -12.91
C HIS A 223 11.49 0.22 -13.77
N ARG A 224 12.32 1.18 -14.21
CA ARG A 224 13.50 0.91 -15.05
C ARG A 224 14.80 0.92 -14.25
N ARG A 225 15.74 0.06 -14.63
CA ARG A 225 17.11 0.08 -14.14
C ARG A 225 17.79 1.39 -14.52
N ASP A 226 18.54 1.96 -13.59
CA ASP A 226 19.12 3.30 -13.70
C ASP A 226 20.37 3.38 -14.61
N ARG A 227 20.33 2.75 -15.79
CA ARG A 227 21.50 2.59 -16.69
C ARG A 227 21.98 3.91 -17.32
N LYS A 228 21.07 4.85 -17.60
CA LYS A 228 21.38 6.13 -18.29
C LYS A 228 21.52 7.33 -17.36
N ARG A 229 20.77 7.36 -16.25
CA ARG A 229 20.89 8.42 -15.22
C ARG A 229 22.20 8.34 -14.45
N SER A 230 22.80 7.16 -14.30
CA SER A 230 24.13 7.01 -13.72
C SER A 230 25.21 7.88 -14.40
N ILE A 231 25.08 8.17 -15.69
CA ILE A 231 26.07 8.94 -16.47
C ILE A 231 25.84 10.46 -16.38
N VAL A 232 24.58 10.90 -16.28
CA VAL A 232 24.21 12.34 -16.26
C VAL A 232 24.00 12.86 -14.83
N ASP A 233 23.63 11.96 -13.91
CA ASP A 233 23.28 12.20 -12.52
C ASP A 233 24.32 11.54 -11.59
N SER A 234 25.60 11.78 -11.89
CA SER A 234 26.74 11.44 -11.01
C SER A 234 26.66 12.10 -9.62
N ARG A 235 25.61 12.90 -9.38
CA ARG A 235 25.26 13.57 -8.13
C ARG A 235 24.18 12.87 -7.30
N ALA A 236 23.39 11.94 -7.86
CA ALA A 236 22.38 11.25 -7.07
C ALA A 236 23.03 10.28 -6.09
N ASP A 237 22.91 10.61 -4.81
CA ASP A 237 23.52 9.86 -3.72
C ASP A 237 22.92 8.45 -3.57
N TYR A 238 23.69 7.55 -2.98
CA TYR A 238 23.34 6.14 -2.81
C TYR A 238 22.00 5.98 -2.06
N ILE A 239 21.76 6.79 -1.03
CA ILE A 239 20.53 6.80 -0.25
C ILE A 239 19.32 7.06 -1.16
N HIS A 240 19.36 8.11 -1.97
CA HIS A 240 18.28 8.47 -2.89
C HIS A 240 18.01 7.35 -3.90
N LYS A 241 19.05 6.70 -4.45
CA LYS A 241 18.89 5.55 -5.35
C LYS A 241 18.20 4.37 -4.68
N GLN A 242 18.57 4.05 -3.44
CA GLN A 242 17.94 2.96 -2.69
C GLN A 242 16.50 3.29 -2.31
N CYS A 243 16.20 4.51 -1.85
CA CYS A 243 14.83 4.95 -1.59
C CYS A 243 13.94 4.87 -2.84
N ARG A 244 14.47 5.19 -4.02
CA ARG A 244 13.72 5.02 -5.29
C ARG A 244 13.35 3.57 -5.53
N LYS A 245 14.29 2.63 -5.38
CA LYS A 245 14.00 1.19 -5.50
C LYS A 245 12.98 0.76 -4.45
N ARG A 246 13.15 1.16 -3.19
CA ARG A 246 12.27 0.84 -2.07
C ARG A 246 10.83 1.29 -2.35
N VAL A 247 10.62 2.53 -2.78
CA VAL A 247 9.28 3.05 -3.13
C VAL A 247 8.64 2.26 -4.27
N PHE A 248 9.39 1.98 -5.34
CA PHE A 248 8.89 1.20 -6.46
C PHE A 248 8.44 -0.20 -6.01
N TRP A 249 9.28 -0.91 -5.26
CA TRP A 249 8.95 -2.26 -4.80
C TRP A 249 7.84 -2.31 -3.76
N CYS A 250 7.70 -1.27 -2.90
CA CYS A 250 6.52 -1.14 -2.04
C CYS A 250 5.23 -1.01 -2.87
N ALA A 251 5.23 -0.15 -3.89
CA ALA A 251 4.08 0.01 -4.77
C ALA A 251 3.81 -1.28 -5.58
N TYR A 252 4.85 -1.98 -6.02
CA TYR A 252 4.72 -3.26 -6.71
C TYR A 252 3.99 -4.30 -5.83
N ILE A 253 4.42 -4.46 -4.57
CA ILE A 253 3.77 -5.36 -3.60
C ILE A 253 2.29 -4.99 -3.45
N LEU A 254 1.99 -3.71 -3.24
CA LEU A 254 0.62 -3.22 -3.11
C LEU A 254 -0.23 -3.50 -4.35
N ASP A 255 0.30 -3.29 -5.56
CA ASP A 255 -0.44 -3.60 -6.80
C ASP A 255 -0.85 -5.07 -6.86
N LYS A 256 0.05 -5.99 -6.48
CA LYS A 256 -0.26 -7.44 -6.49
C LYS A 256 -1.31 -7.79 -5.43
N TYR A 257 -1.18 -7.27 -4.21
CA TYR A 257 -2.14 -7.55 -3.14
C TYR A 257 -3.50 -6.91 -3.39
N LEU A 258 -3.55 -5.64 -3.82
CA LEU A 258 -4.80 -5.00 -4.18
C LEU A 258 -5.48 -5.68 -5.36
N GLY A 259 -4.73 -6.12 -6.36
CA GLY A 259 -5.29 -6.89 -7.47
C GLY A 259 -5.98 -8.17 -7.02
N VAL A 260 -5.38 -8.90 -6.06
CA VAL A 260 -5.97 -10.13 -5.49
C VAL A 260 -7.16 -9.81 -4.57
N VAL A 261 -7.00 -8.86 -3.64
CA VAL A 261 -8.01 -8.53 -2.63
C VAL A 261 -9.24 -7.90 -3.27
N LEU A 262 -9.07 -6.97 -4.21
CA LEU A 262 -10.17 -6.28 -4.88
C LEU A 262 -10.67 -7.01 -6.12
N GLY A 263 -9.91 -7.98 -6.63
CA GLY A 263 -10.22 -8.62 -7.91
C GLY A 263 -10.06 -7.67 -9.10
N ARG A 264 -9.26 -6.61 -8.96
CA ARG A 264 -9.04 -5.60 -10.00
C ARG A 264 -7.83 -5.97 -10.86
N PRO A 265 -7.80 -5.54 -12.15
CA PRO A 265 -6.60 -5.68 -12.96
C PRO A 265 -5.39 -5.03 -12.27
N ARG A 266 -4.26 -5.71 -12.35
CA ARG A 266 -2.97 -5.22 -11.85
C ARG A 266 -2.35 -4.30 -12.88
N HIS A 267 -1.64 -3.28 -12.43
CA HIS A 267 -1.05 -2.25 -13.28
C HIS A 267 0.38 -2.61 -13.69
N PHE A 268 1.13 -3.25 -12.80
CA PHE A 268 2.51 -3.62 -13.07
C PHE A 268 2.58 -4.98 -13.74
N HIS A 269 3.10 -4.99 -14.97
CA HIS A 269 3.46 -6.20 -15.69
C HIS A 269 4.95 -6.49 -15.54
N ASP A 270 5.27 -7.71 -15.13
CA ASP A 270 6.64 -8.15 -14.88
C ASP A 270 7.55 -8.00 -16.12
N ASP A 271 6.99 -8.08 -17.33
CA ASP A 271 7.71 -7.96 -18.60
C ASP A 271 8.19 -6.53 -18.89
N ASP A 272 7.59 -5.51 -18.24
CA ASP A 272 7.95 -4.11 -18.41
C ASP A 272 8.95 -3.61 -17.34
N ILE A 273 9.34 -4.48 -16.40
CA ILE A 273 10.12 -4.13 -15.21
C ILE A 273 11.51 -4.76 -15.28
N ASP A 274 12.54 -3.92 -15.33
CA ASP A 274 13.95 -4.33 -15.21
C ASP A 274 14.65 -3.72 -13.98
N GLN A 275 13.90 -3.10 -13.06
CA GLN A 275 14.42 -2.53 -11.82
C GLN A 275 15.03 -3.61 -10.90
N ASP A 276 16.19 -3.31 -10.32
CA ASP A 276 16.84 -4.17 -9.33
C ASP A 276 16.11 -4.09 -7.98
N TYR A 277 16.16 -5.15 -7.18
CA TYR A 277 15.77 -5.06 -5.77
C TYR A 277 16.65 -4.03 -5.01
N PRO A 278 16.12 -3.41 -3.95
CA PRO A 278 16.94 -2.57 -3.09
C PRO A 278 17.98 -3.43 -2.37
N ASP A 279 19.08 -2.78 -2.04
CA ASP A 279 20.17 -3.39 -1.31
C ASP A 279 19.71 -3.65 0.14
N CYS A 280 19.99 -4.85 0.66
CA CYS A 280 19.73 -5.19 2.06
C CYS A 280 20.81 -4.53 2.94
N VAL A 281 20.54 -3.29 3.35
CA VAL A 281 21.41 -2.45 4.19
C VAL A 281 20.52 -1.69 5.16
N ASN A 282 20.88 -1.71 6.46
CA ASN A 282 20.21 -0.93 7.48
C ASN A 282 20.45 0.56 7.25
N ASP A 283 19.49 1.40 7.63
CA ASP A 283 19.56 2.84 7.32
C ASP A 283 20.78 3.53 7.95
N ASP A 284 21.21 3.11 9.13
CA ASP A 284 22.39 3.66 9.81
C ASP A 284 23.72 3.31 9.10
N ASP A 285 23.72 2.26 8.28
CA ASP A 285 24.88 1.83 7.48
C ASP A 285 24.90 2.45 6.08
N MET A 286 23.97 3.38 5.79
CA MET A 286 23.87 4.05 4.50
C MET A 286 24.47 5.45 4.53
N THR A 287 25.42 5.69 3.63
CA THR A 287 26.00 7.01 3.38
C THR A 287 25.62 7.51 1.99
N PRO A 288 25.76 8.82 1.69
CA PRO A 288 25.57 9.34 0.35
C PRO A 288 26.46 8.68 -0.71
N THR A 289 27.64 8.17 -0.34
CA THR A 289 28.61 7.57 -1.26
C THR A 289 28.47 6.05 -1.38
N GLY A 290 27.72 5.39 -0.50
CA GLY A 290 27.57 3.94 -0.51
C GLY A 290 27.27 3.37 0.87
N ARG A 291 27.58 2.08 1.03
CA ARG A 291 27.47 1.37 2.30
C ARG A 291 28.69 1.67 3.17
N THR A 292 28.49 1.79 4.48
CA THR A 292 29.59 1.84 5.43
C THR A 292 30.31 0.49 5.47
N THR A 293 31.63 0.49 5.67
CA THR A 293 32.44 -0.74 5.76
C THR A 293 32.34 -1.45 7.11
N GLU A 294 31.80 -0.76 8.11
CA GLU A 294 31.64 -1.25 9.49
C GLU A 294 30.23 -1.80 9.69
N SER A 295 29.79 -2.73 8.85
CA SER A 295 28.47 -3.36 9.06
C SER A 295 28.54 -4.18 10.35
N ASN A 296 27.83 -3.73 11.39
CA ASN A 296 27.54 -4.59 12.52
C ASN A 296 26.78 -5.82 12.00
N ASN A 297 27.09 -7.00 12.53
CA ASN A 297 26.54 -8.27 12.07
C ASN A 297 25.06 -8.47 12.52
N GLU A 298 24.28 -7.38 12.50
CA GLU A 298 22.87 -7.34 12.84
C GLU A 298 22.02 -7.72 11.63
N ASP A 299 20.88 -8.36 11.90
CA ASP A 299 19.91 -8.71 10.86
C ASP A 299 19.40 -7.46 10.14
N CYS A 300 19.29 -7.50 8.82
CA CYS A 300 18.82 -6.36 8.06
C CYS A 300 17.29 -6.39 7.89
N LEU A 301 16.61 -5.35 8.37
CA LEU A 301 15.15 -5.24 8.26
C LEU A 301 14.66 -5.20 6.79
N LEU A 302 15.54 -4.90 5.84
CA LEU A 302 15.23 -4.88 4.42
C LEU A 302 15.19 -6.29 3.81
N ASP A 303 15.77 -7.30 4.44
CA ASP A 303 15.71 -8.69 3.95
C ASP A 303 14.26 -9.18 3.85
N GLY A 304 13.48 -8.99 4.91
CA GLY A 304 12.06 -9.34 4.91
C GLY A 304 11.26 -8.59 3.84
N PHE A 305 11.59 -7.32 3.60
CA PHE A 305 10.97 -6.52 2.53
C PHE A 305 11.32 -7.05 1.14
N VAL A 306 12.59 -7.40 0.88
CA VAL A 306 13.01 -7.99 -0.40
C VAL A 306 12.38 -9.36 -0.61
N CYS A 307 12.28 -10.18 0.44
CA CYS A 307 11.58 -11.47 0.39
C CYS A 307 10.09 -11.28 0.06
N ASN A 308 9.41 -10.30 0.67
CA ASN A 308 8.01 -9.97 0.37
C ASN A 308 7.84 -9.50 -1.10
N ALA A 309 8.80 -8.74 -1.63
CA ALA A 309 8.79 -8.32 -3.03
C ALA A 309 8.92 -9.52 -3.99
N LYS A 310 9.80 -10.49 -3.68
CA LYS A 310 9.94 -11.75 -4.42
C LYS A 310 8.66 -12.60 -4.36
N LEU A 311 8.10 -12.78 -3.16
CA LEU A 311 6.83 -13.49 -2.95
C LEU A 311 5.70 -12.85 -3.77
N SER A 312 5.62 -11.53 -3.78
CA SER A 312 4.60 -10.79 -4.54
C SER A 312 4.68 -11.08 -6.04
N ARG A 313 5.86 -11.40 -6.59
CA ARG A 313 5.97 -11.88 -7.99
C ARG A 313 5.30 -13.24 -8.16
N ILE A 314 5.54 -14.18 -7.23
CA ILE A 314 4.90 -15.51 -7.23
C ILE A 314 3.38 -15.37 -7.12
N VAL A 315 2.88 -14.56 -6.18
CA VAL A 315 1.46 -14.21 -6.05
C VAL A 315 0.92 -13.66 -7.38
N GLY A 316 1.69 -12.81 -8.04
CA GLY A 316 1.35 -12.29 -9.35
C GLY A 316 1.23 -13.35 -10.44
N LYS A 317 2.13 -14.34 -10.48
CA LYS A 317 2.05 -15.47 -11.42
C LYS A 317 0.84 -16.35 -11.13
N ILE A 318 0.61 -16.70 -9.86
CA ILE A 318 -0.54 -17.48 -9.39
C ILE A 318 -1.84 -16.82 -9.83
N SER A 319 -2.03 -15.54 -9.52
CA SER A 319 -3.22 -14.78 -9.90
C SER A 319 -3.41 -14.73 -11.42
N ARG A 320 -2.33 -14.58 -12.21
CA ARG A 320 -2.43 -14.50 -13.67
C ARG A 320 -2.80 -15.84 -14.32
N GLU A 321 -2.24 -16.94 -13.83
CA GLU A 321 -2.31 -18.24 -14.50
C GLU A 321 -3.47 -19.09 -13.99
N LEU A 322 -3.71 -19.13 -12.67
CA LEU A 322 -4.72 -20.02 -12.08
C LEU A 322 -6.11 -19.39 -11.97
N TYR A 323 -6.19 -18.06 -12.03
CA TYR A 323 -7.41 -17.28 -11.89
C TYR A 323 -7.68 -16.41 -13.13
N SER A 324 -7.16 -16.83 -14.29
CA SER A 324 -7.47 -16.16 -15.56
C SER A 324 -8.94 -16.33 -15.94
N ILE A 325 -9.52 -15.29 -16.55
CA ILE A 325 -10.85 -15.36 -17.19
C ILE A 325 -10.86 -16.41 -18.32
N LYS A 326 -9.72 -16.60 -18.98
CA LYS A 326 -9.61 -17.60 -20.05
C LYS A 326 -9.63 -19.00 -19.46
N SER A 327 -10.57 -19.82 -19.93
CA SER A 327 -10.67 -21.22 -19.53
C SER A 327 -9.36 -21.96 -19.83
N MET A 328 -8.80 -22.59 -18.81
CA MET A 328 -7.60 -23.39 -18.90
C MET A 328 -7.97 -24.87 -18.77
N PRO A 329 -7.50 -25.76 -19.68
CA PRO A 329 -7.70 -27.19 -19.55
C PRO A 329 -7.20 -27.70 -18.19
N GLU A 330 -7.94 -28.61 -17.57
CA GLU A 330 -7.64 -29.12 -16.21
C GLU A 330 -6.20 -29.64 -16.09
N ARG A 331 -5.72 -30.38 -17.08
CA ARG A 331 -4.34 -30.86 -17.13
C ARG A 331 -3.31 -29.72 -17.06
N ASN A 332 -3.53 -28.64 -17.82
CA ASN A 332 -2.63 -27.48 -17.83
C ASN A 332 -2.68 -26.76 -16.48
N ARG A 333 -3.86 -26.68 -15.87
CA ARG A 333 -4.02 -26.09 -14.54
C ARG A 333 -3.28 -26.88 -13.47
N ILE A 334 -3.36 -28.22 -13.49
CA ILE A 334 -2.62 -29.08 -12.55
C ILE A 334 -1.11 -28.87 -12.69
N VAL A 335 -0.60 -28.84 -13.92
CA VAL A 335 0.83 -28.60 -14.19
C VAL A 335 1.27 -27.22 -13.71
N ALA A 336 0.48 -26.18 -13.99
CA ALA A 336 0.74 -24.83 -13.53
C ALA A 336 0.75 -24.76 -11.99
N THR A 337 -0.22 -25.38 -11.32
CA THR A 337 -0.28 -25.47 -9.85
C THR A 337 0.97 -26.14 -9.30
N GLN A 338 1.37 -27.31 -9.82
CA GLN A 338 2.57 -28.02 -9.34
C GLN A 338 3.85 -27.19 -9.51
N ARG A 339 3.98 -26.47 -10.64
CA ARG A 339 5.12 -25.58 -10.88
C ARG A 339 5.13 -24.42 -9.88
N LEU A 340 4.00 -23.74 -9.69
CA LEU A 340 3.87 -22.60 -8.79
C LEU A 340 4.02 -22.99 -7.32
N THR A 341 3.55 -24.18 -6.92
CA THR A 341 3.79 -24.74 -5.58
C THR A 341 5.28 -24.94 -5.35
N ARG A 342 6.01 -25.50 -6.32
CA ARG A 342 7.46 -25.65 -6.19
C ARG A 342 8.18 -24.31 -6.10
N GLU A 343 7.83 -23.34 -6.94
CA GLU A 343 8.38 -21.98 -6.86
C GLU A 343 8.14 -21.34 -5.49
N LEU A 344 7.01 -21.66 -4.85
CA LEU A 344 6.68 -21.18 -3.51
C LEU A 344 7.41 -21.97 -2.40
N ASP A 345 7.63 -23.28 -2.56
CA ASP A 345 8.40 -24.10 -1.61
C ASP A 345 9.90 -23.75 -1.65
N GLU A 346 10.41 -23.30 -2.79
CA GLU A 346 11.79 -22.82 -2.98
C GLU A 346 12.02 -21.41 -2.40
N TRP A 347 10.96 -20.61 -2.28
CA TRP A 347 10.99 -19.26 -1.68
C TRP A 347 10.89 -19.37 -0.16
#